data_AF-A0A5J5GI20-F1
#
_entry.id   AF-A0A5J5GI20-F1
#
_cell.length_a   1.000
_cell.length_b   1.000
_cell.length_c   1.000
_cell.angle_alpha   90.00
_cell.angle_beta   90.00
_cell.angle_gamma   90.00
#
_symmetry.space_group_name_H-M   'P 1'
#
loop_
_entity.id
_entity.type
_entity.pdbx_description
1 polymer ?
#
loop_
_entity_poly.entity_id
_entity_poly.type
_entity_poly.pdbx_seq_one_letter_code
_entity_poly.pdbx_strand_id
1 'polypeptide(L)'
;MDKWIMWGGLALVVALLTLLNQKRLYAPGVKRAYAELKTLADRTERGTSEPGDLSRWEAALAEMERHPNEYNKLDLEIGLRSHFCAFLEKHAPGDPRLPELRLVASNRKDSVWGIKLTDRDR
;
A
#
# COMPACT_ATOMS: atom_id res chain seq x y z
N MET A 1 -35.88 -18.31 29.04
CA MET A 1 -34.99 -18.63 27.90
C MET A 1 -34.57 -17.29 27.27
N ASP A 2 -33.76 -17.27 26.20
CA ASP A 2 -33.42 -16.08 25.37
C ASP A 2 -32.08 -15.35 25.58
N LYS A 3 -31.56 -15.11 26.79
CA LYS A 3 -30.22 -14.46 26.91
C LYS A 3 -29.08 -15.32 26.32
N TRP A 4 -29.08 -16.62 26.65
CA TRP A 4 -28.04 -17.55 26.20
C TRP A 4 -28.06 -17.77 24.68
N ILE A 5 -29.23 -17.70 24.04
CA ILE A 5 -29.37 -17.79 22.58
C ILE A 5 -28.86 -16.51 21.90
N MET A 6 -29.14 -15.34 22.48
CA MET A 6 -28.66 -14.06 21.97
C MET A 6 -27.12 -13.97 22.04
N TRP A 7 -26.54 -14.37 23.18
CA TRP A 7 -25.08 -14.42 23.35
C TRP A 7 -24.43 -15.51 22.48
N GLY A 8 -25.07 -16.66 22.32
CA GLY A 8 -24.60 -17.72 21.42
C GLY A 8 -24.60 -17.28 19.95
N GLY A 9 -25.66 -16.62 19.49
CA GLY A 9 -25.74 -16.05 18.15
C GLY A 9 -24.70 -14.95 17.91
N LEU A 10 -24.50 -14.07 18.89
CA LEU A 10 -23.49 -13.01 18.81
C LEU A 10 -22.07 -13.58 18.74
N ALA A 11 -21.75 -14.55 19.60
CA ALA A 11 -20.44 -15.22 19.58
C ALA A 11 -20.19 -15.94 18.25
N LEU A 12 -21.23 -16.58 17.69
CA LEU A 12 -21.15 -17.22 16.38
C LEU A 12 -20.88 -16.19 15.27
N VAL A 13 -21.58 -15.05 15.27
CA VAL A 13 -21.36 -13.98 14.29
C VAL A 13 -19.95 -13.40 14.42
N VAL A 14 -19.47 -13.13 15.64
CA VAL A 14 -18.10 -12.64 15.87
C VAL A 14 -17.07 -13.67 15.39
N ALA A 15 -17.25 -14.95 15.69
CA ALA A 15 -16.35 -16.01 15.22
C ALA A 15 -16.35 -16.12 13.69
N LEU A 16 -17.54 -16.05 13.06
CA LEU A 16 -17.67 -16.11 11.60
C LEU A 16 -17.01 -14.91 10.92
N LEU A 17 -17.23 -13.71 11.45
CA LEU A 17 -16.59 -12.48 10.99
C LEU A 17 -15.07 -12.54 11.17
N THR A 18 -14.60 -13.11 12.28
CA THR A 18 -13.16 -13.28 12.54
C THR A 18 -12.52 -14.26 11.54
N LEU A 19 -13.18 -15.38 11.25
CA LEU A 19 -12.71 -16.36 10.27
C LEU A 19 -12.73 -15.81 8.83
N LEU A 20 -13.78 -15.06 8.47
CA LEU A 20 -13.87 -14.40 7.16
C LEU A 20 -12.82 -13.28 7.03
N ASN A 21 -12.56 -12.53 8.11
CA ASN A 21 -11.52 -11.51 8.13
C ASN A 21 -10.12 -12.15 8.03
N GLN A 22 -9.84 -13.22 8.77
CA GLN A 22 -8.57 -13.95 8.69
C GLN A 22 -8.29 -14.50 7.28
N LYS A 23 -9.30 -15.08 6.61
CA LYS A 23 -9.13 -15.57 5.22
C LYS A 23 -8.91 -14.44 4.21
N ARG A 24 -9.42 -13.24 4.46
CA ARG A 24 -9.20 -12.05 3.61
C ARG A 24 -7.82 -11.41 3.81
N LEU A 25 -7.26 -11.49 5.02
CA LEU A 25 -5.94 -10.93 5.38
C LEU A 25 -4.75 -11.75 4.85
N TYR A 26 -4.95 -13.01 4.49
CA TYR A 26 -3.87 -13.94 4.10
C TYR A 26 -4.03 -14.55 2.71
N ALA A 27 -4.65 -13.82 1.78
CA ALA A 27 -4.65 -14.25 0.39
C ALA A 27 -3.19 -14.33 -0.12
N PRO A 28 -2.71 -15.49 -0.61
CA PRO A 28 -1.32 -15.65 -1.05
C PRO A 28 -0.96 -14.70 -2.21
N GLY A 29 -1.95 -14.19 -2.95
CA GLY A 29 -1.79 -13.13 -3.95
C GLY A 29 -1.26 -11.82 -3.35
N VAL A 30 -1.79 -11.39 -2.20
CA VAL A 30 -1.40 -10.14 -1.52
C VAL A 30 0.06 -10.19 -1.09
N LYS A 31 0.52 -11.30 -0.51
CA LYS A 31 1.93 -11.44 -0.13
C LYS A 31 2.87 -11.37 -1.33
N ARG A 32 2.48 -11.98 -2.46
CA ARG A 32 3.26 -11.93 -3.70
C ARG A 32 3.28 -10.51 -4.27
N ALA A 33 2.12 -9.86 -4.38
CA ALA A 33 2.00 -8.48 -4.83
C ALA A 33 2.80 -7.52 -3.94
N TYR A 34 2.76 -7.71 -2.62
CA TYR A 34 3.55 -6.95 -1.66
C TYR A 34 5.06 -7.08 -1.92
N ALA A 35 5.56 -8.31 -2.04
CA ALA A 35 6.98 -8.57 -2.30
C ALA A 35 7.41 -8.02 -3.67
N GLU A 36 6.55 -8.16 -4.68
CA GLU A 36 6.77 -7.65 -6.03
C GLU A 36 6.88 -6.12 -6.02
N LEU A 37 5.92 -5.41 -5.41
CA LEU A 37 5.94 -3.95 -5.30
C LEU A 37 7.15 -3.44 -4.53
N LYS A 38 7.58 -4.14 -3.47
CA LYS A 38 8.80 -3.80 -2.74
C LYS A 38 10.04 -3.94 -3.62
N THR A 39 10.10 -4.99 -4.44
CA THR A 39 11.20 -5.20 -5.40
C THR A 39 11.21 -4.13 -6.48
N LEU A 40 10.05 -3.78 -7.03
CA LEU A 40 9.91 -2.74 -8.04
C LEU A 40 10.24 -1.34 -7.50
N ALA A 41 9.89 -1.05 -6.25
CA ALA A 41 10.26 0.18 -5.57
C ALA A 41 11.78 0.29 -5.39
N ASP A 42 12.44 -0.78 -4.93
CA ASP A 42 13.90 -0.84 -4.79
C ASP A 42 14.62 -0.70 -6.16
N ARG A 43 14.11 -1.35 -7.23
CA ARG A 43 14.63 -1.15 -8.59
C ARG A 43 14.49 0.31 -9.06
N THR A 44 13.36 0.94 -8.74
CA THR A 44 13.11 2.33 -9.10
C THR A 44 14.05 3.27 -8.36
N GLU A 45 14.27 3.03 -7.06
CA GLU A 45 15.21 3.79 -6.23
C GLU A 45 16.66 3.67 -6.72
N ARG A 46 17.07 2.45 -7.09
CA ARG A 46 18.41 2.18 -7.67
C ARG A 46 18.56 2.63 -9.12
N GLY A 47 17.50 3.13 -9.74
CA GLY A 47 17.48 3.56 -11.13
C GLY A 47 17.56 2.44 -12.17
N THR A 48 17.45 1.17 -11.75
CA THR A 48 17.48 -0.04 -12.61
C THR A 48 16.08 -0.47 -13.09
N SER A 49 15.09 0.41 -12.94
CA SER A 49 13.74 0.23 -13.44
C SER A 49 13.68 0.36 -14.96
N GLU A 50 12.85 -0.46 -15.58
CA GLU A 50 12.68 -0.52 -17.04
C GLU A 50 11.24 -0.15 -17.43
N PRO A 51 10.99 0.36 -18.66
CA PRO A 51 9.63 0.67 -19.11
C PRO A 51 8.68 -0.54 -19.05
N GLY A 52 9.21 -1.75 -19.28
CA GLY A 52 8.45 -3.00 -19.20
C GLY A 52 7.95 -3.35 -17.79
N ASP A 53 8.56 -2.79 -16.74
CA ASP A 53 8.12 -2.98 -15.36
C ASP A 53 6.76 -2.30 -15.08
N LEU A 54 6.26 -1.42 -15.96
CA LEU A 54 4.95 -0.77 -15.81
C LEU A 54 3.82 -1.80 -15.68
N SER A 55 3.84 -2.83 -16.52
CA SER A 55 2.86 -3.92 -16.48
C SER A 55 2.85 -4.66 -15.14
N ARG A 56 4.03 -4.83 -14.52
CA ARG A 56 4.21 -5.49 -13.22
C ARG A 56 3.73 -4.60 -12.08
N TRP A 57 4.03 -3.30 -12.17
CA TRP A 57 3.49 -2.29 -11.26
C TRP A 57 1.96 -2.31 -11.28
N GLU A 58 1.33 -2.20 -12.45
CA GLU A 58 -0.13 -2.16 -12.56
C GLU A 58 -0.78 -3.46 -12.06
N ALA A 59 -0.23 -4.62 -12.43
CA ALA A 59 -0.75 -5.91 -11.96
C ALA A 59 -0.69 -6.04 -10.44
N ALA A 60 0.43 -5.66 -9.83
CA ALA A 60 0.61 -5.77 -8.38
C ALA A 60 -0.17 -4.69 -7.61
N LEU A 61 -0.30 -3.48 -8.17
CA LEU A 61 -1.15 -2.42 -7.61
C LEU A 61 -2.63 -2.82 -7.65
N ALA A 62 -3.12 -3.35 -8.78
CA ALA A 62 -4.50 -3.79 -8.93
C ALA A 62 -4.88 -4.91 -7.94
N GLU A 63 -3.94 -5.81 -7.62
CA GLU A 63 -4.15 -6.81 -6.59
C GLU A 63 -4.23 -6.16 -5.19
N MET A 64 -3.33 -5.22 -4.88
CA MET A 64 -3.30 -4.55 -3.59
C MET A 64 -4.46 -3.56 -3.37
N GLU A 65 -5.01 -2.97 -4.43
CA GLU A 65 -6.19 -2.08 -4.36
C GLU A 65 -7.43 -2.81 -3.83
N ARG A 66 -7.53 -4.13 -4.03
CA ARG A 66 -8.58 -4.96 -3.42
C ARG A 66 -8.40 -5.11 -1.91
N HIS A 67 -7.23 -4.76 -1.39
CA HIS A 67 -6.82 -4.89 0.00
C HIS A 67 -6.29 -3.54 0.56
N PRO A 68 -7.17 -2.53 0.73
CA PRO A 68 -6.78 -1.16 1.03
C PRO A 68 -5.97 -1.00 2.33
N ASN A 69 -6.22 -1.84 3.33
CA ASN A 69 -5.46 -1.83 4.59
C ASN A 69 -3.99 -2.23 4.38
N GLU A 70 -3.75 -3.30 3.61
CA GLU A 70 -2.39 -3.77 3.31
C GLU A 70 -1.67 -2.80 2.37
N TYR A 71 -2.41 -2.21 1.42
CA TYR A 71 -1.88 -1.18 0.54
C TYR A 71 -1.42 0.07 1.30
N ASN A 72 -2.25 0.59 2.20
CA ASN A 72 -1.89 1.74 3.04
C ASN A 72 -0.69 1.42 3.94
N LYS A 73 -0.63 0.20 4.49
CA LYS A 73 0.52 -0.25 5.30
C LYS A 73 1.82 -0.27 4.49
N LEU A 74 1.78 -0.80 3.26
CA LEU A 74 2.92 -0.82 2.35
C LEU A 74 3.35 0.61 1.97
N ASP A 75 2.40 1.49 1.66
CA ASP A 75 2.69 2.90 1.35
C ASP A 75 3.32 3.63 2.55
N LEU A 76 2.89 3.33 3.78
CA LEU A 76 3.52 3.84 4.99
C LEU A 76 4.93 3.29 5.22
N GLU A 77 5.17 2.00 4.95
CA GLU A 77 6.49 1.37 5.13
C GLU A 77 7.52 1.91 4.14
N ILE A 78 7.21 1.87 2.83
CA ILE A 78 8.21 2.14 1.79
C ILE A 78 7.92 3.40 0.97
N GLY A 79 6.77 4.05 1.11
CA GLY A 79 6.42 5.19 0.24
C GLY A 79 6.05 4.78 -1.17
N LEU A 80 5.30 3.68 -1.27
CA LEU A 80 4.93 3.04 -2.51
C LEU A 80 4.47 4.03 -3.59
N ARG A 81 3.54 4.94 -3.25
CA ARG A 81 3.01 5.94 -4.19
C ARG A 81 4.08 6.90 -4.69
N SER A 82 5.05 7.25 -3.84
CA SER A 82 6.18 8.10 -4.22
C SER A 82 7.14 7.38 -5.18
N HIS A 83 7.45 6.10 -4.92
CA HIS A 83 8.26 5.30 -5.84
C HIS A 83 7.54 5.08 -7.18
N PHE A 84 6.24 4.81 -7.16
CA PHE A 84 5.47 4.67 -8.38
C PHE A 84 5.39 5.98 -9.17
N CYS A 85 5.21 7.11 -8.49
CA CYS A 85 5.30 8.44 -9.11
C CYS A 85 6.66 8.64 -9.78
N ALA A 86 7.77 8.37 -9.08
CA ALA A 86 9.12 8.48 -9.64
C ALA A 86 9.35 7.54 -10.84
N PHE A 87 8.78 6.34 -10.80
CA PHE A 87 8.78 5.41 -11.92
C PHE A 87 8.05 5.99 -13.14
N LEU A 88 6.83 6.49 -12.95
CA LEU A 88 6.02 7.08 -14.02
C LEU A 88 6.67 8.35 -14.58
N GLU A 89 7.24 9.22 -13.75
CA GLU A 89 7.96 10.42 -14.21
C GLU A 89 9.13 10.05 -15.15
N LYS A 90 9.78 8.90 -14.91
CA LYS A 90 10.91 8.43 -15.71
C LYS A 90 10.49 7.72 -17.00
N HIS A 91 9.47 6.85 -16.93
CA HIS A 91 9.13 5.92 -18.02
C HIS A 91 7.82 6.24 -18.75
N ALA A 92 6.93 7.02 -18.15
CA ALA A 92 5.62 7.38 -18.69
C ALA A 92 5.18 8.80 -18.25
N PRO A 93 5.91 9.86 -18.61
CA PRO A 93 5.67 11.22 -18.11
C PRO A 93 4.34 11.84 -18.57
N GLY A 94 3.67 11.24 -19.55
CA GLY A 94 2.34 11.66 -20.03
C GLY A 94 1.16 11.01 -19.30
N ASP A 95 1.41 10.20 -18.26
CA ASP A 95 0.34 9.50 -17.55
C ASP A 95 -0.57 10.51 -16.80
N PRO A 96 -1.91 10.46 -17.00
CA PRO A 96 -2.83 11.40 -16.37
C PRO A 96 -2.91 11.27 -14.84
N ARG A 97 -2.40 10.19 -14.23
CA ARG A 97 -2.40 9.95 -12.79
C ARG A 97 -1.25 10.65 -12.07
N LEU A 98 -0.23 11.10 -12.80
CA LEU A 98 0.96 11.77 -12.26
C LEU A 98 0.66 12.99 -11.37
N PRO A 99 -0.27 13.91 -11.71
CA PRO A 99 -0.54 15.09 -10.89
C PRO A 99 -1.05 14.70 -9.50
N GLU A 100 -1.94 13.71 -9.42
CA GLU A 100 -2.51 13.21 -8.17
C GLU A 100 -1.45 12.49 -7.34
N LEU A 101 -0.67 11.59 -7.97
CA LEU A 101 0.40 10.86 -7.30
C LEU A 101 1.49 11.80 -6.77
N ARG A 102 1.81 12.87 -7.50
CA ARG A 102 2.78 13.88 -7.07
C ARG A 102 2.28 14.65 -5.84
N LEU A 103 0.99 15.01 -5.80
CA LEU A 103 0.38 15.67 -4.64
C LEU A 103 0.40 14.79 -3.39
N VAL A 104 0.12 13.50 -3.56
CA VAL A 104 0.18 12.54 -2.45
C VAL A 104 1.63 12.31 -1.99
N ALA A 105 2.58 12.24 -2.93
CA ALA A 105 3.99 12.09 -2.61
C ALA A 105 4.59 13.34 -1.93
N SER A 106 4.18 14.55 -2.31
CA SER A 106 4.63 15.80 -1.68
C SER A 106 4.17 15.89 -0.22
N ASN A 107 2.90 15.56 0.05
CA ASN A 107 2.37 15.56 1.42
C ASN A 107 3.13 14.60 2.37
N ARG A 108 3.61 13.45 1.86
CA ARG A 108 4.44 12.52 2.64
C ARG A 108 5.85 13.07 2.86
N LYS A 109 6.48 13.69 1.84
CA LYS A 109 7.78 14.36 2.01
C LYS A 109 7.71 15.44 3.08
N ASP A 110 6.67 16.27 3.08
CA ASP A 110 6.49 17.32 4.09
C ASP A 110 6.29 16.74 5.49
N SER A 111 5.62 15.58 5.60
CA SER A 111 5.45 14.86 6.88
C SER A 111 6.76 14.24 7.38
N VAL A 112 7.63 13.75 6.49
CA VAL A 112 8.95 13.19 6.86
C VAL A 112 9.96 14.29 7.21
N TRP A 113 9.85 15.47 6.59
CA TRP A 113 10.67 16.64 6.91
C TRP A 113 10.23 17.35 8.19
N GLY A 114 8.95 17.27 8.57
CA GLY A 114 8.44 17.83 9.84
C GLY A 114 8.97 17.17 11.12
N ILE A 115 9.57 15.97 11.03
CA ILE A 115 10.15 15.26 12.20
C ILE A 115 11.64 15.62 12.40
N LYS A 116 12.29 16.29 11.44
CA LYS A 116 13.75 16.59 11.48
C LYS A 116 14.15 18.06 11.68
N LEU A 117 13.19 18.99 11.79
CA LEU A 117 13.47 20.43 11.94
C LEU A 117 13.26 20.98 13.37
N THR A 118 13.27 20.12 14.38
CA THR A 118 13.36 20.53 15.80
C THR A 118 14.49 19.78 16.49
N ASP A 119 15.73 19.97 16.02
CA ASP A 119 16.93 19.86 16.87
C ASP A 119 18.13 20.45 16.13
N ARG A 120 18.25 21.78 16.19
CA ARG A 120 19.50 22.55 16.11
C ARG A 120 19.17 24.04 16.02
N ASP A 121 18.78 24.57 17.16
CA ASP A 121 19.12 25.93 17.55
C ASP A 121 19.29 25.95 19.06
N ARG A 122 20.44 25.43 19.51
CA ARG A 122 21.11 25.87 20.72
C ARG A 122 22.60 25.58 20.68
#